data_AF-A0AAV2PJT3-F1
#
_entry.id   AF-A0AAV2PJT3-F1
#
_cell.length_a   1.000
_cell.length_b   1.000
_cell.length_c   1.000
_cell.angle_alpha   90.00
_cell.angle_beta   90.00
_cell.angle_gamma   90.00
#
_symmetry.space_group_name_H-M   'P 1'
#
loop_
_entity.id
_entity.type
_entity.pdbx_description
1 polymer ?
#
loop_
_entity_poly.entity_id
_entity_poly.type
_entity_poly.pdbx_seq_one_letter_code
_entity_poly.pdbx_strand_id
1 'polypeptide(L)'
;QDVKSWLQAKKECRSLGGNLATIRNFSAAVDLLKNFWDERGGFWIGGSDQGNEGTWTWRPSGDPISKKDHWAPGEPNNGKGHTSGKEHCMELRSNGYVDIPCNFQRRFLCEDVRRKPTPSQKVSPGEISTPVDGSNVTDSNATSIASINEDYNSTSTKGPDTCSYCKEVYTVKT
;
A
#
# COMPACT_ATOMS: atom_id res chain seq x y z
N GLN A 1 -5.14 -5.50 19.07
CA GLN A 1 -4.65 -5.94 17.76
C GLN A 1 -5.78 -5.74 16.78
N ASP A 2 -5.63 -4.76 15.90
CA ASP A 2 -6.67 -4.33 14.97
C ASP A 2 -6.62 -5.15 13.67
N VAL A 3 -6.80 -6.46 13.78
CA VAL A 3 -7.05 -7.30 12.60
C VAL A 3 -8.46 -7.02 12.07
N LYS A 4 -8.60 -6.92 10.75
CA LYS A 4 -9.86 -6.57 10.08
C LYS A 4 -10.06 -7.43 8.84
N SER A 5 -11.32 -7.63 8.44
CA SER A 5 -11.63 -8.15 7.09
C SER A 5 -11.13 -7.16 6.03
N TRP A 6 -10.90 -7.62 4.81
CA TRP A 6 -10.36 -6.77 3.75
C TRP A 6 -11.23 -5.53 3.51
N LEU A 7 -12.56 -5.69 3.54
CA LEU A 7 -13.48 -4.56 3.39
C LEU A 7 -13.43 -3.58 4.57
N GLN A 8 -13.27 -4.07 5.81
CA GLN A 8 -13.12 -3.22 6.99
C GLN A 8 -11.79 -2.47 6.98
N ALA A 9 -10.69 -3.14 6.64
CA ALA A 9 -9.37 -2.53 6.47
C ALA A 9 -9.40 -1.43 5.39
N LYS A 10 -10.04 -1.70 4.24
CA LYS A 10 -10.28 -0.70 3.19
C LYS A 10 -11.04 0.52 3.69
N LYS A 11 -12.09 0.32 4.49
CA LYS A 11 -12.86 1.43 5.07
C LYS A 11 -12.01 2.25 6.03
N GLU A 12 -11.19 1.61 6.85
CA GLU A 12 -10.31 2.31 7.80
C GLU A 12 -9.23 3.13 7.09
N CYS A 13 -8.53 2.56 6.10
CA CYS A 13 -7.57 3.33 5.33
C CYS A 13 -8.21 4.56 4.68
N ARG A 14 -9.46 4.43 4.20
CA ARG A 14 -10.22 5.56 3.66
C ARG A 14 -10.58 6.60 4.72
N SER A 15 -10.96 6.20 5.94
CA SER A 15 -11.21 7.16 7.02
C SER A 15 -9.96 7.94 7.44
N LEU A 16 -8.77 7.40 7.17
CA LEU A 16 -7.49 8.06 7.38
C LEU A 16 -7.03 8.92 6.19
N GLY A 17 -7.90 9.11 5.18
CA GLY A 17 -7.57 9.88 3.98
C GLY A 17 -6.64 9.15 3.01
N GLY A 18 -6.58 7.82 3.07
CA GLY A 18 -5.74 6.95 2.24
C GLY A 18 -6.53 5.83 1.56
N ASN A 19 -5.82 4.79 1.13
CA ASN A 19 -6.39 3.53 0.65
C ASN A 19 -5.60 2.34 1.18
N LEU A 20 -6.10 1.12 1.01
CA LEU A 20 -5.23 -0.05 1.14
C LEU A 20 -4.05 0.08 0.16
N ALA A 21 -2.86 -0.31 0.61
CA ALA A 21 -1.62 -0.05 -0.10
C ALA A 21 -1.58 -0.66 -1.52
N THR A 22 -1.12 0.13 -2.49
CA THR A 22 -0.67 -0.37 -3.79
C THR A 22 0.82 -0.65 -3.71
N ILE A 23 1.26 -1.89 -3.94
CA ILE A 23 2.68 -2.24 -3.84
C ILE A 23 3.38 -1.96 -5.18
N ARG A 24 4.24 -0.94 -5.22
CA ARG A 24 5.02 -0.61 -6.44
C ARG A 24 6.43 -1.21 -6.44
N ASN A 25 6.98 -1.47 -5.24
CA ASN A 25 8.23 -2.19 -5.06
C ASN A 25 8.07 -3.25 -3.98
N PHE A 26 8.02 -4.52 -4.39
CA PHE A 26 7.81 -5.64 -3.49
C PHE A 26 8.95 -5.80 -2.47
N SER A 27 10.20 -5.72 -2.89
CA SER A 27 11.36 -5.88 -2.00
C SER A 27 11.35 -4.82 -0.91
N ALA A 28 11.15 -3.55 -1.28
CA ALA A 28 11.08 -2.46 -0.32
C ALA A 28 9.93 -2.64 0.68
N ALA A 29 8.75 -3.07 0.22
CA ALA A 29 7.61 -3.36 1.09
C ALA A 29 7.90 -4.52 2.06
N VAL A 30 8.59 -5.57 1.60
CA VAL A 30 8.97 -6.72 2.45
C VAL A 30 10.01 -6.33 3.49
N ASP A 31 11.02 -5.55 3.10
CA ASP A 31 12.08 -5.06 3.98
C ASP A 31 11.54 -4.13 5.06
N LEU A 32 10.58 -3.26 4.70
CA LEU A 32 9.84 -2.41 5.64
C LEU A 32 9.12 -3.21 6.72
N LEU A 33 8.60 -4.38 6.34
CA LEU A 33 7.82 -5.24 7.21
C LEU A 33 8.64 -6.32 7.91
N LYS A 34 9.97 -6.32 7.79
CA LYS A 34 10.84 -7.38 8.31
C LYS A 34 10.61 -7.74 9.78
N ASN A 35 10.29 -6.74 10.61
CA ASN A 35 10.05 -6.92 12.05
C ASN A 35 8.59 -7.24 12.40
N PHE A 36 7.70 -7.21 11.42
CA PHE A 36 6.28 -7.46 11.60
C PHE A 36 5.84 -8.83 11.06
N TRP A 37 6.70 -9.56 10.36
CA TRP A 37 6.45 -10.94 9.95
C TRP A 37 6.42 -11.87 11.18
N ASP A 38 5.31 -12.58 11.35
CA ASP A 38 5.11 -13.53 12.44
C ASP A 38 4.01 -14.55 12.06
N GLU A 39 3.68 -15.45 12.97
CA GLU A 39 2.67 -16.50 12.79
C GLU A 39 1.23 -15.98 12.60
N ARG A 40 0.98 -14.68 12.77
CA ARG A 40 -0.36 -14.07 12.62
C ARG A 40 -0.76 -13.85 11.16
N GLY A 41 0.11 -14.19 10.20
CA GLY A 41 -0.14 -14.10 8.77
C GLY A 41 0.36 -12.79 8.15
N GLY A 42 -0.03 -12.55 6.90
CA GLY A 42 0.39 -11.40 6.12
C GLY A 42 -0.46 -10.14 6.36
N PHE A 43 -0.38 -9.20 5.41
CA PHE A 43 -1.06 -7.92 5.47
C PHE A 43 -2.04 -7.76 4.31
N TRP A 44 -3.26 -7.28 4.58
CA TRP A 44 -4.12 -6.84 3.49
C TRP A 44 -3.49 -5.66 2.75
N ILE A 45 -3.52 -5.77 1.42
CA ILE A 45 -3.13 -4.73 0.46
C ILE A 45 -4.25 -4.54 -0.57
N GLY A 46 -4.10 -3.53 -1.44
CA GLY A 46 -5.17 -3.03 -2.29
C GLY A 46 -5.57 -3.93 -3.48
N GLY A 47 -4.90 -5.06 -3.68
CA GLY A 47 -5.18 -5.99 -4.78
C GLY A 47 -6.46 -6.79 -4.57
N SER A 48 -7.30 -6.88 -5.60
CA SER A 48 -8.49 -7.72 -5.60
C SER A 48 -8.97 -8.03 -7.01
N ASP A 49 -9.59 -9.19 -7.20
CA ASP A 49 -10.28 -9.60 -8.43
C ASP A 49 -11.81 -9.74 -8.23
N GLN A 50 -12.38 -9.26 -7.11
CA GLN A 50 -13.83 -9.32 -6.80
C GLN A 50 -14.75 -8.78 -7.91
N GLY A 51 -14.23 -7.95 -8.83
CA GLY A 51 -14.99 -7.43 -9.97
C GLY A 51 -15.05 -8.36 -11.17
N ASN A 52 -14.02 -9.17 -11.37
CA ASN A 52 -13.94 -10.16 -12.44
C ASN A 52 -12.86 -11.21 -12.08
N GLU A 53 -13.30 -12.43 -11.79
CA GLU A 53 -12.46 -13.55 -11.40
C GLU A 53 -11.24 -13.71 -12.32
N GLY A 54 -10.04 -13.84 -11.73
CA GLY A 54 -8.78 -14.02 -12.45
C GLY A 54 -8.25 -12.75 -13.12
N THR A 55 -8.94 -11.61 -12.97
CA THR A 55 -8.48 -10.28 -13.41
C THR A 55 -8.19 -9.41 -12.19
N TRP A 56 -6.93 -9.45 -11.76
CA TRP A 56 -6.48 -8.71 -10.59
C TRP A 56 -6.28 -7.23 -10.89
N THR A 57 -6.74 -6.37 -9.99
CA THR A 57 -6.59 -4.92 -10.08
C THR A 57 -6.22 -4.32 -8.75
N TRP A 58 -5.40 -3.27 -8.78
CA TRP A 58 -5.21 -2.40 -7.63
C TRP A 58 -6.47 -1.58 -7.43
N ARG A 59 -7.26 -1.88 -6.40
CA ARG A 59 -8.53 -1.19 -6.14
C ARG A 59 -8.41 0.32 -5.89
N PRO A 60 -7.28 0.89 -5.44
CA PRO A 60 -7.10 2.34 -5.35
C PRO A 60 -7.01 3.05 -6.71
N SER A 61 -6.25 2.50 -7.67
CA SER A 61 -6.00 3.14 -8.97
C SER A 61 -6.81 2.58 -10.13
N GLY A 62 -7.24 1.32 -10.04
CA GLY A 62 -7.84 0.56 -11.13
C GLY A 62 -6.82 -0.13 -12.04
N ASP A 63 -5.52 0.04 -11.77
CA ASP A 63 -4.46 -0.51 -12.61
C ASP A 63 -4.48 -2.05 -12.57
N PRO A 64 -4.25 -2.73 -13.72
CA PRO A 64 -4.19 -4.18 -13.77
C PRO A 64 -2.95 -4.71 -13.05
N ILE A 65 -3.09 -5.85 -12.40
CA ILE A 65 -1.99 -6.61 -11.77
C ILE A 65 -1.65 -7.79 -12.66
N SER A 66 -0.38 -7.91 -13.03
CA SER A 66 0.09 -8.98 -13.92
C SER A 66 0.07 -10.33 -13.23
N LYS A 67 -0.21 -11.41 -13.98
CA LYS A 67 -0.01 -12.79 -13.50
C LYS A 67 1.47 -13.14 -13.29
N LYS A 68 2.39 -12.36 -13.86
CA LYS A 68 3.85 -12.49 -13.69
C LYS A 68 4.42 -11.58 -12.60
N ASP A 69 3.54 -10.87 -11.89
CA ASP A 69 3.94 -10.04 -10.75
C ASP A 69 4.38 -10.95 -9.57
N HIS A 70 4.64 -10.37 -8.41
CA HIS A 70 5.20 -11.04 -7.23
C HIS A 70 4.27 -12.03 -6.51
N TRP A 71 3.47 -12.80 -7.24
CA TRP A 71 2.69 -13.91 -6.68
C TRP A 71 3.57 -14.96 -6.02
N ALA A 72 3.16 -15.46 -4.86
CA ALA A 72 3.83 -16.58 -4.24
C ALA A 72 3.71 -17.84 -5.13
N PRO A 73 4.62 -18.82 -5.00
CA PRO A 73 4.55 -20.04 -5.79
C PRO A 73 3.19 -20.74 -5.66
N GLY A 74 2.50 -20.91 -6.79
CA GLY A 74 1.18 -21.54 -6.86
C GLY A 74 -0.01 -20.57 -6.86
N GLU A 75 0.23 -19.27 -6.67
CA GLU A 75 -0.81 -18.24 -6.58
C GLU A 75 -1.01 -17.43 -7.88
N PRO A 76 -2.17 -16.78 -8.07
CA PRO A 76 -3.39 -16.92 -7.27
C PRO A 76 -4.10 -18.24 -7.58
N ASN A 77 -4.62 -18.92 -6.55
CA ASN A 77 -5.21 -20.24 -6.69
C ASN A 77 -6.75 -20.28 -6.56
N ASN A 78 -7.36 -19.19 -6.10
CA ASN A 78 -8.80 -19.05 -5.83
C ASN A 78 -9.39 -20.17 -4.96
N GLY A 79 -8.68 -20.55 -3.89
CA GLY A 79 -9.06 -21.61 -2.98
C GLY A 79 -9.06 -23.00 -3.61
N LYS A 80 -8.37 -23.24 -4.73
CA LYS A 80 -8.26 -24.58 -5.33
C LYS A 80 -7.65 -25.56 -4.33
N GLY A 81 -8.49 -26.45 -3.80
CA GLY A 81 -8.10 -27.44 -2.79
C GLY A 81 -8.50 -27.08 -1.36
N HIS A 82 -9.18 -25.95 -1.13
CA HIS A 82 -9.64 -25.49 0.18
C HIS A 82 -11.17 -25.38 0.25
N THR A 83 -11.75 -25.70 1.42
CA THR A 83 -13.19 -25.58 1.69
C THR A 83 -13.62 -24.15 2.06
N SER A 84 -12.67 -23.21 2.11
CA SER A 84 -12.81 -21.86 2.65
C SER A 84 -13.61 -20.90 1.76
N GLY A 85 -14.03 -21.33 0.57
CA GLY A 85 -14.74 -20.51 -0.42
C GLY A 85 -13.80 -19.82 -1.41
N LYS A 86 -14.33 -18.85 -2.16
CA LYS A 86 -13.57 -18.10 -3.17
C LYS A 86 -12.63 -17.09 -2.52
N GLU A 87 -11.43 -16.96 -3.09
CA GLU A 87 -10.35 -16.11 -2.60
C GLU A 87 -10.20 -14.92 -3.56
N HIS A 88 -10.54 -13.71 -3.11
CA HIS A 88 -10.60 -12.54 -3.99
C HIS A 88 -9.84 -11.32 -3.46
N CYS A 89 -9.15 -11.48 -2.33
CA CYS A 89 -8.50 -10.39 -1.62
C CYS A 89 -7.03 -10.73 -1.42
N MET A 90 -6.18 -9.77 -1.78
CA MET A 90 -4.73 -9.96 -1.79
C MET A 90 -4.13 -9.73 -0.41
N GLU A 91 -3.42 -10.74 0.09
CA GLU A 91 -2.54 -10.65 1.24
C GLU A 91 -1.08 -10.58 0.78
N LEU A 92 -0.35 -9.61 1.31
CA LEU A 92 1.10 -9.50 1.18
C LEU A 92 1.77 -10.41 2.22
N ARG A 93 2.63 -11.31 1.76
CA ARG A 93 3.55 -12.10 2.57
C ARG A 93 5.00 -11.80 2.19
N SER A 94 5.94 -12.23 3.03
CA SER A 94 7.38 -12.07 2.78
C SER A 94 7.85 -12.77 1.50
N ASN A 95 7.12 -13.79 1.02
CA ASN A 95 7.46 -14.59 -0.16
C ASN A 95 6.55 -14.32 -1.38
N GLY A 96 5.61 -13.38 -1.30
CA GLY A 96 4.79 -12.98 -2.43
C GLY A 96 3.38 -12.55 -2.06
N TYR A 97 2.59 -12.23 -3.08
CA TYR A 97 1.15 -12.05 -2.99
C TYR A 97 0.45 -13.40 -2.95
N VAL A 98 -0.57 -13.52 -2.10
CA VAL A 98 -1.49 -14.64 -2.08
C VAL A 98 -2.91 -14.11 -2.15
N ASP A 99 -3.82 -14.84 -2.77
CA ASP A 99 -5.25 -14.60 -2.62
C ASP A 99 -5.79 -15.44 -1.46
N ILE A 100 -6.62 -14.83 -0.61
CA ILE A 100 -7.30 -15.53 0.49
C ILE A 100 -8.73 -15.00 0.65
N PRO A 101 -9.62 -15.69 1.41
CA PRO A 101 -10.99 -15.25 1.60
C PRO A 101 -11.05 -13.87 2.25
N CYS A 102 -11.78 -12.94 1.63
CA CYS A 102 -11.84 -11.54 2.05
C CYS A 102 -12.35 -11.29 3.48
N ASN A 103 -13.04 -12.27 4.07
CA ASN A 103 -13.59 -12.20 5.42
C ASN A 103 -12.56 -12.58 6.51
N PHE A 104 -11.37 -13.05 6.12
CA PHE A 104 -10.30 -13.34 7.07
C PHE A 104 -9.84 -12.06 7.77
N GLN A 105 -9.52 -12.21 9.05
CA GLN A 105 -9.01 -11.12 9.86
C GLN A 105 -7.50 -11.04 9.64
N ARG A 106 -7.01 -9.92 9.11
CA ARG A 106 -5.57 -9.66 8.92
C ARG A 106 -5.21 -8.25 9.37
N ARG A 107 -3.93 -8.11 9.69
CA ARG A 107 -3.24 -6.81 9.71
C ARG A 107 -3.30 -6.20 8.31
N PHE A 108 -3.08 -4.90 8.17
CA PHE A 108 -3.22 -4.25 6.87
C PHE A 108 -2.33 -3.03 6.70
N LEU A 109 -2.07 -2.69 5.44
CA LEU A 109 -1.30 -1.52 5.06
C LEU A 109 -2.19 -0.45 4.44
N CYS A 110 -2.09 0.77 4.93
CA CYS A 110 -2.67 1.93 4.27
C CYS A 110 -1.60 2.74 3.53
N GLU A 111 -1.86 3.15 2.29
CA GLU A 111 -1.11 4.22 1.60
C GLU A 111 -1.78 5.57 1.85
N ASP A 112 -0.99 6.62 2.13
CA ASP A 112 -1.50 8.00 2.22
C ASP A 112 -1.53 8.65 0.82
N VAL A 113 -2.72 8.96 0.31
CA VAL A 113 -2.86 9.57 -1.02
C VAL A 113 -2.51 11.05 -1.06
N ARG A 114 -2.34 11.71 0.08
CA ARG A 114 -1.88 13.12 0.18
C ARG A 114 -0.39 13.27 -0.03
N ARG A 115 0.37 12.16 0.02
CA ARG A 115 1.79 12.12 -0.33
C ARG A 115 2.04 11.62 -1.76
N LYS A 116 1.00 11.60 -2.62
CA LYS A 116 1.22 11.51 -4.07
C LYS A 116 1.94 12.80 -4.51
N PRO A 117 3.05 12.72 -5.26
CA PRO A 117 3.64 13.92 -5.84
C PRO A 117 2.60 14.52 -6.77
N THR A 118 2.13 15.70 -6.42
CA THR A 118 1.41 16.56 -7.35
C THR A 118 2.36 16.81 -8.52
N PRO A 119 1.94 16.68 -9.80
CA PRO A 119 2.66 17.33 -10.88
C PRO A 119 2.77 18.80 -10.48
N SER A 120 4.01 19.31 -10.34
CA SER A 120 4.28 20.68 -9.88
C SER A 120 3.23 21.62 -10.44
N GLN A 121 2.41 22.22 -9.56
CA GLN A 121 1.68 23.40 -9.98
C GLN A 121 2.75 24.39 -10.43
N LYS A 122 2.64 24.86 -11.68
CA LYS A 122 3.39 26.03 -12.14
C LYS A 122 2.96 27.19 -11.26
N VAL A 123 3.63 27.39 -10.13
CA VAL A 123 3.52 28.61 -9.36
C VAL A 123 4.13 29.69 -10.24
N SER A 124 3.29 30.58 -10.73
CA SER A 124 3.73 31.76 -11.45
C SER A 124 4.53 32.64 -10.47
N PRO A 125 5.67 33.24 -10.88
CA PRO A 125 6.43 34.08 -9.99
C PRO A 125 5.61 35.34 -9.69
N GLY A 126 5.03 35.47 -8.48
CA GLY A 126 4.24 36.67 -8.19
C GLY A 126 3.52 36.83 -6.85
N GLU A 127 3.29 35.80 -6.03
CA GLU A 127 2.54 36.00 -4.77
C GLU A 127 3.34 35.57 -3.54
N ILE A 128 3.86 36.58 -2.83
CA ILE A 128 4.32 36.45 -1.44
C ILE A 128 3.06 36.47 -0.58
N SER A 129 2.65 35.31 -0.06
CA SER A 129 1.75 35.24 1.10
C SER A 129 2.53 34.75 2.31
N THR A 130 2.48 35.56 3.37
CA THR A 130 3.12 35.49 4.68
C THR A 130 2.94 34.17 5.44
N PRO A 131 3.76 33.89 6.47
CA PRO A 131 3.77 32.59 7.14
C PRO A 131 2.49 32.39 7.96
N VAL A 132 1.80 31.26 7.74
CA VAL A 132 0.68 30.84 8.59
C VAL A 132 1.17 29.76 9.54
N ASP A 133 1.23 30.19 10.78
CA ASP A 133 1.25 29.54 12.09
C ASP A 133 1.32 28.01 12.19
N GLY A 134 2.12 27.58 13.16
CA GLY A 134 2.38 26.19 13.48
C GLY A 134 1.13 25.48 13.98
N SER A 135 0.96 24.24 13.54
CA SER A 135 0.09 23.28 14.19
C SER A 135 0.74 21.90 14.11
N ASN A 136 1.44 21.56 15.19
CA ASN A 136 1.78 20.18 15.53
C ASN A 136 0.48 19.37 15.61
N VAL A 137 0.24 18.49 14.65
CA VAL A 137 -0.78 17.44 14.81
C VAL A 137 -0.07 16.23 15.41
N THR A 138 -0.04 16.16 16.74
CA THR A 138 0.27 14.93 17.47
C THR A 138 -0.97 14.04 17.45
N ASP A 139 -1.07 13.16 16.47
CA ASP A 139 -2.10 12.10 16.46
C ASP A 139 -1.56 10.88 17.23
N SER A 140 -1.79 10.90 18.54
CA SER A 140 -1.20 9.98 19.53
C SER A 140 -1.80 8.57 19.56
N ASN A 141 -2.39 8.05 18.47
CA ASN A 141 -3.01 6.72 18.45
C ASN A 141 -2.60 5.82 17.27
N ALA A 142 -1.50 6.13 16.58
CA ALA A 142 -0.88 5.21 15.62
C ALA A 142 0.27 4.44 16.30
N THR A 143 0.02 3.22 16.75
CA THR A 143 1.08 2.35 17.27
C THR A 143 2.06 2.00 16.14
N SER A 144 3.28 2.54 16.26
CA SER A 144 4.48 2.31 15.43
C SER A 144 4.43 2.82 13.98
N ILE A 145 4.78 4.09 13.83
CA ILE A 145 5.08 4.76 12.55
C ILE A 145 6.39 4.19 11.99
N ALA A 146 6.33 3.29 11.01
CA ALA A 146 7.46 3.04 10.11
C ALA A 146 7.32 3.96 8.88
N SER A 147 7.74 5.22 9.00
CA SER A 147 7.93 6.10 7.85
C SER A 147 9.39 5.99 7.42
N ILE A 148 9.68 5.47 6.22
CA ILE A 148 11.05 5.57 5.67
C ILE A 148 11.26 6.87 4.91
N ASN A 149 12.35 7.54 5.25
CA ASN A 149 13.04 8.52 4.42
C ASN A 149 14.31 7.84 3.92
N GLU A 150 14.42 7.55 2.63
CA GLU A 150 15.72 7.16 2.07
C GLU A 150 16.03 7.99 0.83
N ASP A 151 17.16 8.70 0.90
CA ASP A 151 17.83 9.39 -0.20
C ASP A 151 18.79 8.39 -0.88
N TYR A 152 18.29 7.57 -1.80
CA TYR A 152 19.09 6.91 -2.84
C TYR A 152 19.89 7.87 -3.76
N ASN A 153 21.16 8.09 -3.44
CA ASN A 153 22.07 8.91 -4.25
C ASN A 153 22.29 8.28 -5.64
N SER A 154 21.74 8.89 -6.70
CA SER A 154 22.04 8.52 -8.10
C SER A 154 22.78 9.67 -8.77
N THR A 155 24.04 9.42 -9.13
CA THR A 155 24.87 10.32 -9.94
C THR A 155 24.29 10.46 -11.34
N SER A 156 23.61 11.59 -11.57
CA SER A 156 23.43 12.37 -12.82
C SER A 156 23.67 11.68 -14.17
N THR A 157 22.67 11.70 -15.06
CA THR A 157 22.73 12.47 -16.33
C THR A 157 21.38 12.54 -17.07
N LYS A 158 20.86 13.77 -17.17
CA LYS A 158 20.05 14.40 -18.26
C LYS A 158 18.67 13.83 -18.66
N GLY A 159 17.64 14.67 -18.44
CA GLY A 159 16.38 14.73 -19.19
C GLY A 159 15.33 15.55 -18.40
N PRO A 160 14.55 16.47 -19.02
CA PRO A 160 13.47 17.17 -18.32
C PRO A 160 12.26 16.22 -18.19
N ASP A 161 11.59 16.25 -17.04
CA ASP A 161 10.27 15.64 -16.77
C ASP A 161 10.19 14.24 -16.11
N THR A 162 11.06 13.90 -15.16
CA THR A 162 10.84 12.72 -14.30
C THR A 162 10.91 13.07 -12.81
N CYS A 163 9.83 12.81 -12.04
CA CYS A 163 9.86 12.74 -10.57
C CYS A 163 10.85 11.63 -10.17
N SER A 164 12.11 11.97 -9.94
CA SER A 164 13.11 10.98 -9.50
C SER A 164 12.92 10.53 -8.06
N TYR A 165 12.01 11.16 -7.29
CA TYR A 165 11.84 10.93 -5.86
C TYR A 165 10.40 11.08 -5.38
N CYS A 166 9.59 10.07 -5.69
CA CYS A 166 8.27 9.96 -5.12
C CYS A 166 8.36 8.99 -3.91
N LYS A 167 8.51 9.50 -2.67
CA LYS A 167 8.60 8.68 -1.44
C LYS A 167 7.26 7.99 -1.17
N GLU A 168 7.25 6.66 -1.13
CA GLU A 168 6.07 5.89 -0.72
C GLU A 168 5.97 5.81 0.79
N VAL A 169 4.77 6.06 1.33
CA VAL A 169 4.54 6.06 2.78
C VAL A 169 3.40 5.12 3.07
N TYR A 170 3.74 4.00 3.69
CA TYR A 170 2.77 3.03 4.20
C TYR A 170 2.60 3.21 5.70
N THR A 171 1.36 3.12 6.16
CA THR A 171 1.04 2.99 7.58
C THR A 171 0.65 1.54 7.85
N VAL A 172 1.40 0.88 8.74
CA VAL A 172 1.11 -0.49 9.18
C VAL A 172 0.05 -0.45 10.29
N LYS A 173 -0.97 -1.31 10.21
CA LYS A 173 -2.01 -1.46 11.23
C LYS A 173 -1.99 -2.91 11.76
N THR A 174 -1.80 -3.08 13.07
CA THR A 174 -1.55 -4.37 13.74
C THR A 174 -2.50 -4.68 14.90
#